data_AF-Q5J1A3-F1
#
_entry.id   AF-Q5J1A3-F1
#
_cell.length_a   1.000
_cell.length_b   1.000
_cell.length_c   1.000
_cell.angle_alpha   90.00
_cell.angle_beta   90.00
_cell.angle_gamma   90.00
#
_symmetry.space_group_name_H-M   'P 1'
#
loop_
_entity.id
_entity.type
_entity.pdbx_description
1 polymer ?
#
loop_
_entity_poly.entity_id
_entity_poly.type
_entity_poly.pdbx_seq_one_letter_code
_entity_poly.pdbx_strand_id
1 'polypeptide(L)'
;MNMSLSRIVKAAPLRRTTLAMALGALGAAPAAYADWNNQSIIKAGERQHGIHIKQSDGAGVRTATGTTIKVSGRQAQGVLLENPAAELRFQNGSVTSSGQLFDEGVRRFLGTVTVKAGKLVADHATLANVSDTRDDDGIALYVAGEQAQASIADSTLQGAGGVRVERGANVTVQRSTIVDGGLHIGTLQPLQPEDLPPSRVVLGDTSVTAVPASGAPAAVSVFGANELTVDGGHITGGAGSGGGGHGRGDRASAARDDTAGGRACRRCGSRRCCSRRLRPPP
;
A
#
# COMPACT_ATOMS: atom_id res chain seq x y z
N MET A 1 16.35 38.42 36.54
CA MET A 1 15.42 37.28 36.72
C MET A 1 14.02 37.79 36.49
N ASN A 2 13.42 37.47 35.35
CA ASN A 2 12.06 37.92 35.00
C ASN A 2 11.31 36.70 34.47
N MET A 3 10.41 36.14 35.28
CA MET A 3 9.53 35.03 34.89
C MET A 3 8.30 35.59 34.19
N SER A 4 8.10 35.21 32.93
CA SER A 4 6.87 35.49 32.18
C SER A 4 5.90 34.30 32.36
N LEU A 5 4.73 34.59 32.94
CA LEU A 5 3.66 33.64 33.23
C LEU A 5 2.82 33.38 31.97
N SER A 6 2.92 32.18 31.42
CA SER A 6 2.04 31.69 30.34
C SER A 6 0.63 31.42 30.89
N ARG A 7 -0.37 32.18 30.41
CA ARG A 7 -1.79 31.97 30.74
C ARG A 7 -2.30 30.68 30.10
N ILE A 8 -2.77 29.74 30.93
CA ILE A 8 -3.58 28.59 30.52
C ILE A 8 -5.05 29.02 30.60
N VAL A 9 -5.75 29.05 29.46
CA VAL A 9 -7.21 29.24 29.44
C VAL A 9 -7.88 27.88 29.66
N LYS A 10 -8.44 27.69 30.85
CA LYS A 10 -9.19 26.49 31.24
C LYS A 10 -10.66 26.70 30.85
N ALA A 11 -11.10 26.06 29.77
CA ALA A 11 -12.51 26.04 29.40
C ALA A 11 -13.32 25.14 30.36
N ALA A 12 -14.46 25.66 30.83
CA ALA A 12 -15.34 25.02 31.79
C ALA A 12 -16.05 23.76 31.22
N PRO A 13 -16.39 22.76 32.05
CA PRO A 13 -17.12 21.58 31.59
C PRO A 13 -18.61 21.90 31.36
N LEU A 14 -19.05 21.84 30.11
CA LEU A 14 -20.47 21.85 29.75
C LEU A 14 -21.14 20.55 30.23
N ARG A 15 -22.06 20.70 31.19
CA ARG A 15 -22.96 19.62 31.65
C ARG A 15 -23.83 19.15 30.48
N ARG A 16 -23.64 17.90 30.03
CA ARG A 16 -24.54 17.24 29.08
C ARG A 16 -25.69 16.58 29.85
N THR A 17 -26.88 17.12 29.65
CA THR A 17 -28.16 16.52 30.05
C THR A 17 -28.40 15.25 29.22
N THR A 18 -28.50 14.10 29.87
CA THR A 18 -28.83 12.81 29.24
C THR A 18 -30.33 12.80 28.92
N LEU A 19 -30.68 12.75 27.63
CA LEU A 19 -32.04 12.38 27.19
C LEU A 19 -31.98 10.92 26.70
N ALA A 20 -32.47 10.00 27.51
CA ALA A 20 -32.67 8.62 27.10
C ALA A 20 -33.99 8.53 26.31
N MET A 21 -33.91 8.24 25.01
CA MET A 21 -35.05 7.76 24.24
C MET A 21 -34.89 6.26 24.03
N ALA A 22 -35.81 5.49 24.60
CA ALA A 22 -36.00 4.08 24.33
C ALA A 22 -37.11 3.93 23.29
N LEU A 23 -36.80 3.39 22.10
CA LEU A 23 -37.75 2.62 21.30
C LEU A 23 -37.08 1.86 20.14
N GLY A 24 -37.40 0.57 20.02
CA GLY A 24 -37.56 -0.12 18.73
C GLY A 24 -36.38 -0.93 18.21
N ALA A 25 -36.35 -2.23 18.53
CA ALA A 25 -35.51 -3.22 17.89
C ALA A 25 -35.99 -3.50 16.45
N LEU A 26 -35.11 -3.23 15.48
CA LEU A 26 -35.07 -3.84 14.14
C LEU A 26 -33.60 -3.75 13.70
N GLY A 27 -33.02 -4.90 13.34
CA GLY A 27 -31.57 -5.15 13.19
C GLY A 27 -30.76 -4.00 12.61
N ALA A 28 -30.22 -3.16 13.49
CA ALA A 28 -29.13 -2.26 13.14
C ALA A 28 -27.87 -3.12 13.09
N ALA A 29 -27.25 -3.20 11.92
CA ALA A 29 -25.83 -3.57 11.84
C ALA A 29 -25.08 -2.78 12.93
N PRO A 30 -24.12 -3.38 13.65
CA PRO A 30 -23.41 -2.65 14.69
C PRO A 30 -22.84 -1.39 14.06
N ALA A 31 -23.37 -0.24 14.47
CA ALA A 31 -22.83 1.03 14.07
C ALA A 31 -21.40 1.03 14.61
N ALA A 32 -20.43 0.80 13.72
CA ALA A 32 -19.03 1.02 14.02
C ALA A 32 -18.94 2.51 14.35
N TYR A 33 -18.94 2.82 15.65
CA TYR A 33 -18.60 4.15 16.12
C TYR A 33 -17.18 4.41 15.64
N ALA A 34 -17.04 5.32 14.67
CA ALA A 34 -15.74 5.60 14.15
C ALA A 34 -14.89 6.40 15.14
N ASP A 35 -13.77 5.78 15.52
CA ASP A 35 -12.86 6.21 16.57
C ASP A 35 -12.28 7.60 16.26
N TRP A 36 -12.00 7.86 14.98
CA TRP A 36 -11.44 9.12 14.50
C TRP A 36 -12.26 9.68 13.33
N ASN A 37 -13.25 10.50 13.65
CA ASN A 37 -14.09 11.15 12.63
C ASN A 37 -13.80 12.64 12.50
N ASN A 38 -13.55 13.08 11.27
CA ASN A 38 -13.35 14.48 10.90
C ASN A 38 -12.30 15.19 11.77
N GLN A 39 -11.27 14.45 12.17
CA GLN A 39 -10.21 14.99 13.02
C GLN A 39 -9.05 15.49 12.18
N SER A 40 -8.31 16.45 12.75
CA SER A 40 -6.99 16.84 12.24
C SER A 40 -5.93 16.45 13.26
N ILE A 41 -5.14 15.44 12.90
CA ILE A 41 -4.09 14.87 13.74
C ILE A 41 -2.75 15.40 13.21
N ILE A 42 -2.07 16.22 14.01
CA ILE A 42 -0.76 16.77 13.65
C ILE A 42 0.25 16.35 14.71
N LYS A 43 1.37 15.77 14.28
CA LYS A 43 2.45 15.31 15.16
C LYS A 43 3.80 15.79 14.65
N ALA A 44 4.60 16.38 15.53
CA ALA A 44 5.93 16.89 15.20
C ALA A 44 7.05 16.23 16.01
N GLY A 45 6.72 15.53 17.11
CA GLY A 45 7.72 14.87 17.95
C GLY A 45 8.30 13.62 17.29
N GLU A 46 9.56 13.32 17.62
CA GLU A 46 10.21 12.07 17.22
C GLU A 46 9.39 10.85 17.66
N ARG A 47 9.21 9.89 16.74
CA ARG A 47 8.40 8.66 16.92
C ARG A 47 6.96 8.90 17.38
N GLN A 48 6.42 10.10 17.18
CA GLN A 48 5.01 10.38 17.45
C GLN A 48 4.15 10.12 16.22
N HIS A 49 3.65 8.90 16.12
CA HIS A 49 2.77 8.50 15.02
C HIS A 49 1.42 9.21 15.06
N GLY A 50 0.75 9.32 13.91
CA GLY A 50 -0.63 9.81 13.83
C GLY A 50 -1.61 8.84 14.49
N ILE A 51 -1.76 7.66 13.88
CA ILE A 51 -2.44 6.50 14.46
C ILE A 51 -1.42 5.38 14.64
N HIS A 52 -1.27 4.87 15.86
CA HIS A 52 -0.47 3.69 16.15
C HIS A 52 -1.35 2.64 16.83
N ILE A 53 -1.52 1.50 16.18
CA ILE A 53 -2.19 0.34 16.73
C ILE A 53 -1.11 -0.67 17.09
N LYS A 54 -0.84 -0.79 18.39
CA LYS A 54 0.21 -1.63 18.95
C LYS A 54 -0.24 -3.07 19.06
N GLN A 55 0.73 -3.98 19.08
CA GLN A 55 0.49 -5.41 19.34
C GLN A 55 -0.25 -5.66 20.67
N SER A 56 0.02 -4.83 21.69
CA SER A 56 -0.61 -4.93 23.01
C SER A 56 -2.04 -4.38 23.08
N ASP A 57 -2.51 -3.71 22.03
CA ASP A 57 -3.84 -3.11 22.04
C ASP A 57 -4.93 -4.17 21.84
N GLY A 58 -6.16 -3.83 22.19
CA GLY A 58 -7.31 -4.70 21.94
C GLY A 58 -7.50 -5.05 20.46
N ALA A 59 -7.94 -6.28 20.21
CA ALA A 59 -8.37 -6.75 18.89
C ALA A 59 -9.65 -6.00 18.42
N GLY A 60 -9.89 -6.01 17.11
CA GLY A 60 -11.12 -5.49 16.53
C GLY A 60 -10.93 -4.47 15.41
N VAL A 61 -12.05 -4.01 14.87
CA VAL A 61 -12.10 -3.04 13.78
C VAL A 61 -12.11 -1.64 14.35
N ARG A 62 -11.14 -0.83 13.93
CA ARG A 62 -11.08 0.60 14.17
C ARG A 62 -11.41 1.36 12.90
N THR A 63 -12.03 2.52 13.04
CA THR A 63 -12.54 3.28 11.89
C THR A 63 -12.17 4.76 11.98
N ALA A 64 -11.68 5.30 10.87
CA ALA A 64 -11.34 6.71 10.73
C ALA A 64 -11.94 7.25 9.43
N THR A 65 -12.84 8.22 9.52
CA THR A 65 -13.55 8.80 8.36
C THR A 65 -13.37 10.31 8.31
N GLY A 66 -13.02 10.88 7.15
CA GLY A 66 -12.81 12.33 7.02
C GLY A 66 -11.61 12.84 7.81
N THR A 67 -10.74 11.95 8.30
CA THR A 67 -9.62 12.31 9.17
C THR A 67 -8.39 12.66 8.35
N THR A 68 -7.70 13.72 8.77
CA THR A 68 -6.46 14.19 8.15
C THR A 68 -5.31 14.02 9.12
N ILE A 69 -4.23 13.39 8.66
CA ILE A 69 -3.06 13.07 9.46
C ILE A 69 -1.83 13.70 8.82
N LYS A 70 -1.12 14.55 9.57
CA LYS A 70 0.15 15.14 9.14
C LYS A 70 1.23 14.91 10.19
N VAL A 71 2.29 14.22 9.81
CA VAL A 71 3.37 13.85 10.73
C VAL A 71 4.72 14.32 10.20
N SER A 72 5.42 15.13 10.97
CA SER A 72 6.76 15.64 10.61
C SER A 72 7.89 15.12 11.50
N GLY A 73 7.55 14.31 12.51
CA GLY A 73 8.54 13.75 13.43
C GLY A 73 9.49 12.75 12.74
N ARG A 74 10.75 12.73 13.16
CA ARG A 74 11.69 11.67 12.76
C ARG A 74 11.16 10.32 13.22
N GLN A 75 11.31 9.29 12.38
CA GLN A 75 10.85 7.92 12.62
C GLN A 75 9.35 7.82 12.99
N ALA A 76 8.53 8.74 12.49
CA ALA A 76 7.11 8.81 12.81
C ALA A 76 6.24 8.68 11.55
N GLN A 77 5.58 7.52 11.42
CA GLN A 77 4.58 7.27 10.38
C GLN A 77 3.27 8.00 10.67
N GLY A 78 2.51 8.30 9.61
CA GLY A 78 1.13 8.74 9.76
C GLY A 78 0.24 7.63 10.33
N VAL A 79 0.41 6.41 9.85
CA VAL A 79 -0.27 5.21 10.38
C VAL A 79 0.74 4.08 10.56
N LEU A 80 0.75 3.47 11.74
CA LEU A 80 1.54 2.29 12.06
C LEU A 80 0.61 1.20 12.66
N LEU A 81 0.52 0.06 11.96
CA LEU A 81 -0.34 -1.07 12.33
C LEU A 81 0.52 -2.32 12.62
N GLU A 82 0.54 -2.75 13.88
CA GLU A 82 1.41 -3.83 14.39
C GLU A 82 0.63 -4.92 15.15
N ASN A 83 -0.69 -5.00 14.97
CA ASN A 83 -1.54 -5.95 15.69
C ASN A 83 -2.26 -6.89 14.72
N PRO A 84 -1.96 -8.20 14.73
CA PRO A 84 -2.54 -9.15 13.78
C PRO A 84 -4.05 -9.33 13.93
N ALA A 85 -4.62 -9.00 15.09
CA ALA A 85 -6.05 -9.10 15.36
C ALA A 85 -6.81 -7.77 15.14
N ALA A 86 -6.14 -6.74 14.61
CA ALA A 86 -6.73 -5.45 14.35
C ALA A 86 -6.99 -5.21 12.86
N GLU A 87 -8.11 -4.54 12.57
CA GLU A 87 -8.40 -3.95 11.27
C GLU A 87 -8.52 -2.42 11.45
N LEU A 88 -7.92 -1.63 10.55
CA LEU A 88 -8.14 -0.19 10.47
C LEU A 88 -8.81 0.14 9.15
N ARG A 89 -9.99 0.75 9.20
CA ARG A 89 -10.67 1.32 8.03
C ARG A 89 -10.42 2.82 7.99
N PHE A 90 -9.82 3.31 6.92
CA PHE A 90 -9.48 4.71 6.73
C PHE A 90 -10.16 5.23 5.46
N GLN A 91 -11.15 6.11 5.62
CA GLN A 91 -12.06 6.50 4.54
C GLN A 91 -12.10 8.02 4.37
N ASN A 92 -12.13 8.49 3.12
CA ASN A 92 -12.30 9.92 2.79
C ASN A 92 -11.30 10.83 3.51
N GLY A 93 -10.07 10.37 3.71
CA GLY A 93 -9.07 11.02 4.54
C GLY A 93 -7.73 11.22 3.84
N SER A 94 -6.82 11.91 4.51
CA SER A 94 -5.44 12.05 4.04
C SER A 94 -4.43 11.68 5.11
N VAL A 95 -3.33 11.07 4.68
CA VAL A 95 -2.18 10.77 5.53
C VAL A 95 -0.93 11.27 4.83
N THR A 96 -0.20 12.16 5.50
CA THR A 96 1.05 12.73 4.99
C THR A 96 2.15 12.64 6.04
N SER A 97 3.33 12.17 5.65
CA SER A 97 4.54 12.25 6.49
C SER A 97 5.68 12.96 5.78
N SER A 98 6.55 13.63 6.55
CA SER A 98 7.74 14.32 6.02
C SER A 98 9.03 14.02 6.78
N GLY A 99 8.99 13.28 7.89
CA GLY A 99 10.19 12.90 8.63
C GLY A 99 10.88 11.69 8.00
N GLN A 100 12.18 11.49 8.28
CA GLN A 100 12.92 10.28 7.91
C GLN A 100 12.29 9.04 8.57
N LEU A 101 12.02 7.98 7.80
CA LEU A 101 11.31 6.77 8.24
C LEU A 101 12.20 5.52 8.28
N PHE A 102 13.52 5.70 8.38
CA PHE A 102 14.45 4.58 8.58
C PHE A 102 14.21 3.90 9.94
N ASP A 103 13.81 2.62 9.91
CA ASP A 103 13.68 1.78 11.10
C ASP A 103 14.99 1.03 11.34
N GLU A 104 15.65 1.37 12.44
CA GLU A 104 16.92 0.78 12.86
C GLU A 104 16.79 -0.71 13.23
N GLY A 105 15.61 -1.13 13.70
CA GLY A 105 15.39 -2.52 14.16
C GLY A 105 15.44 -3.53 13.01
N VAL A 106 14.89 -3.15 11.86
CA VAL A 106 14.89 -3.98 10.64
C VAL A 106 15.86 -3.48 9.57
N ARG A 107 16.57 -2.38 9.85
CA ARG A 107 17.50 -1.68 8.94
C ARG A 107 16.88 -1.40 7.57
N ARG A 108 15.63 -0.93 7.57
CA ARG A 108 14.86 -0.65 6.35
C ARG A 108 14.09 0.65 6.51
N PHE A 109 13.91 1.36 5.41
CA PHE A 109 12.95 2.45 5.35
C PHE A 109 11.53 1.90 5.37
N LEU A 110 10.69 2.48 6.23
CA LEU A 110 9.26 2.22 6.31
C LEU A 110 8.48 3.24 5.47
N GLY A 111 7.16 3.09 5.39
CA GLY A 111 6.29 4.01 4.66
C GLY A 111 5.50 4.96 5.55
N THR A 112 5.00 6.07 4.97
CA THR A 112 4.05 6.99 5.63
C THR A 112 2.89 6.23 6.28
N VAL A 113 2.39 5.21 5.59
CA VAL A 113 1.53 4.18 6.14
C VAL A 113 2.29 2.87 6.16
N THR A 114 2.40 2.28 7.34
CA THR A 114 3.11 1.02 7.55
C THR A 114 2.21 -0.01 8.21
N VAL A 115 2.12 -1.20 7.58
CA VAL A 115 1.39 -2.35 8.12
C VAL A 115 2.38 -3.50 8.31
N LYS A 116 2.69 -3.82 9.56
CA LYS A 116 3.56 -4.95 9.94
C LYS A 116 2.75 -6.19 10.33
N ALA A 117 1.55 -6.00 10.88
CA ALA A 117 0.59 -7.06 11.19
C ALA A 117 -0.81 -6.46 11.35
N GLY A 118 -1.85 -7.18 10.89
CA GLY A 118 -3.23 -6.71 10.87
C GLY A 118 -3.66 -6.29 9.48
N LYS A 119 -4.87 -5.71 9.37
CA LYS A 119 -5.47 -5.35 8.08
C LYS A 119 -5.77 -3.85 7.97
N LEU A 120 -5.27 -3.23 6.92
CA LEU A 120 -5.66 -1.87 6.52
C LEU A 120 -6.71 -1.94 5.40
N VAL A 121 -7.77 -1.15 5.51
CA VAL A 121 -8.73 -0.90 4.44
C VAL A 121 -8.78 0.60 4.19
N ALA A 122 -8.18 1.07 3.10
CA ALA A 122 -8.18 2.47 2.71
C ALA A 122 -9.12 2.69 1.52
N ASP A 123 -9.99 3.67 1.62
CA ASP A 123 -11.00 3.98 0.60
C ASP A 123 -11.10 5.50 0.40
N HIS A 124 -11.06 5.97 -0.84
CA HIS A 124 -11.06 7.40 -1.16
C HIS A 124 -10.01 8.19 -0.36
N ALA A 125 -8.80 7.66 -0.26
CA ALA A 125 -7.73 8.20 0.57
C ALA A 125 -6.57 8.80 -0.24
N THR A 126 -5.90 9.79 0.32
CA THR A 126 -4.62 10.31 -0.18
C THR A 126 -3.50 9.94 0.78
N LEU A 127 -2.54 9.15 0.31
CA LEU A 127 -1.38 8.70 1.07
C LEU A 127 -0.12 9.31 0.46
N ALA A 128 0.57 10.17 1.19
CA ALA A 128 1.69 10.94 0.64
C ALA A 128 2.93 10.92 1.56
N ASN A 129 4.06 10.48 1.02
CA ASN A 129 5.35 10.77 1.62
C ASN A 129 5.95 12.00 0.93
N VAL A 130 6.16 13.07 1.70
CA VAL A 130 6.68 14.36 1.21
C VAL A 130 8.04 14.69 1.83
N SER A 131 8.75 13.68 2.32
CA SER A 131 10.12 13.80 2.82
C SER A 131 11.10 14.22 1.71
N ASP A 132 12.22 14.78 2.12
CA ASP A 132 13.36 14.98 1.22
C ASP A 132 13.93 13.60 0.82
N THR A 133 14.06 13.35 -0.48
CA THR A 133 14.58 12.08 -1.03
C THR A 133 16.05 11.84 -0.69
N ARG A 134 16.75 12.85 -0.18
CA ARG A 134 18.12 12.69 0.35
C ARG A 134 18.15 12.01 1.72
N ASP A 135 17.08 12.14 2.50
CA ASP A 135 17.02 11.68 3.89
C ASP A 135 16.15 10.43 4.07
N ASP A 136 15.23 10.17 3.14
CA ASP A 136 14.25 9.10 3.18
C ASP A 136 13.99 8.49 1.80
N ASP A 137 13.60 7.21 1.78
CA ASP A 137 13.22 6.51 0.54
C ASP A 137 11.91 7.04 -0.07
N GLY A 138 11.12 7.85 0.64
CA GLY A 138 9.89 8.44 0.12
C GLY A 138 8.75 7.42 -0.04
N ILE A 139 8.74 6.33 0.73
CA ILE A 139 7.73 5.26 0.59
C ILE A 139 6.38 5.76 1.15
N ALA A 140 5.32 5.68 0.34
CA ALA A 140 3.97 6.07 0.76
C ALA A 140 3.29 4.96 1.57
N LEU A 141 3.41 3.72 1.10
CA LEU A 141 2.80 2.54 1.71
C LEU A 141 3.82 1.39 1.78
N TYR A 142 4.05 0.89 2.99
CA TYR A 142 4.89 -0.28 3.25
C TYR A 142 4.07 -1.36 3.97
N VAL A 143 3.92 -2.54 3.36
CA VAL A 143 3.18 -3.68 3.93
C VAL A 143 4.11 -4.88 3.98
N ALA A 144 4.41 -5.36 5.18
CA ALA A 144 5.35 -6.45 5.33
C ALA A 144 5.09 -7.35 6.53
N GLY A 145 4.99 -8.65 6.28
CA GLY A 145 4.73 -9.68 7.29
C GLY A 145 3.60 -10.62 6.85
N GLU A 146 3.65 -11.88 7.30
CA GLU A 146 2.68 -12.91 6.95
C GLU A 146 1.24 -12.54 7.33
N GLN A 147 1.09 -11.80 8.44
CA GLN A 147 -0.20 -11.33 8.95
C GLN A 147 -0.52 -9.90 8.51
N ALA A 148 0.27 -9.30 7.63
CA ALA A 148 0.05 -7.95 7.13
C ALA A 148 -0.81 -7.95 5.87
N GLN A 149 -1.92 -7.21 5.92
CA GLN A 149 -2.88 -7.12 4.83
C GLN A 149 -3.24 -5.67 4.53
N ALA A 150 -3.42 -5.34 3.25
CA ALA A 150 -3.96 -4.04 2.85
C ALA A 150 -4.93 -4.17 1.67
N SER A 151 -6.06 -3.48 1.75
CA SER A 151 -7.01 -3.29 0.65
C SER A 151 -7.15 -1.80 0.42
N ILE A 152 -6.75 -1.34 -0.77
CA ILE A 152 -6.75 0.07 -1.15
C ILE A 152 -7.72 0.25 -2.32
N ALA A 153 -8.69 1.14 -2.19
CA ALA A 153 -9.67 1.42 -3.22
C ALA A 153 -9.80 2.93 -3.46
N ASP A 154 -9.95 3.32 -4.73
CA ASP A 154 -10.28 4.70 -5.14
C ASP A 154 -9.33 5.75 -4.53
N SER A 155 -8.04 5.40 -4.37
CA SER A 155 -7.07 6.15 -3.58
C SER A 155 -5.84 6.55 -4.41
N THR A 156 -5.11 7.55 -3.91
CA THR A 156 -3.87 8.03 -4.53
C THR A 156 -2.69 7.85 -3.60
N LEU A 157 -1.62 7.20 -4.06
CA LEU A 157 -0.38 6.97 -3.32
C LEU A 157 0.76 7.74 -3.98
N GLN A 158 1.42 8.62 -3.22
CA GLN A 158 2.43 9.57 -3.68
C GLN A 158 3.69 9.52 -2.81
N GLY A 159 4.85 9.57 -3.44
CA GLY A 159 6.15 9.54 -2.79
C GLY A 159 7.15 8.78 -3.65
N ALA A 160 8.40 9.25 -3.70
CA ALA A 160 9.44 8.69 -4.56
C ALA A 160 9.70 7.18 -4.34
N GLY A 161 9.38 6.63 -3.18
CA GLY A 161 9.54 5.20 -2.87
C GLY A 161 8.30 4.36 -3.16
N GLY A 162 7.18 5.00 -3.52
CA GLY A 162 5.96 4.37 -4.01
C GLY A 162 5.34 3.41 -3.00
N VAL A 163 5.04 2.19 -3.46
CA VAL A 163 4.47 1.11 -2.65
C VAL A 163 5.44 -0.06 -2.57
N ARG A 164 5.65 -0.55 -1.35
CA ARG A 164 6.51 -1.72 -1.09
C ARG A 164 5.75 -2.82 -0.36
N VAL A 165 5.84 -4.04 -0.88
CA VAL A 165 5.16 -5.23 -0.33
C VAL A 165 6.15 -6.38 -0.19
N GLU A 166 6.26 -6.99 0.97
CA GLU A 166 7.23 -8.08 1.18
C GLU A 166 6.89 -9.02 2.35
N ARG A 167 7.70 -10.07 2.53
CA ARG A 167 7.65 -10.96 3.70
C ARG A 167 6.27 -11.61 3.94
N GLY A 168 5.61 -12.05 2.87
CA GLY A 168 4.33 -12.78 2.94
C GLY A 168 3.09 -11.90 3.04
N ALA A 169 3.24 -10.58 2.83
CA ALA A 169 2.12 -9.64 2.85
C ALA A 169 1.14 -9.87 1.70
N ASN A 170 -0.14 -9.57 1.96
CA ASN A 170 -1.22 -9.65 0.98
C ASN A 170 -1.81 -8.26 0.71
N VAL A 171 -1.78 -7.80 -0.54
CA VAL A 171 -2.24 -6.45 -0.89
C VAL A 171 -3.18 -6.48 -2.09
N THR A 172 -4.31 -5.80 -1.99
CA THR A 172 -5.21 -5.53 -3.11
C THR A 172 -5.30 -4.03 -3.33
N VAL A 173 -5.17 -3.58 -4.57
CA VAL A 173 -5.29 -2.17 -4.96
C VAL A 173 -6.27 -2.08 -6.12
N GLN A 174 -7.33 -1.28 -5.97
CA GLN A 174 -8.41 -1.16 -6.95
C GLN A 174 -8.67 0.31 -7.31
N ARG A 175 -8.87 0.61 -8.60
CA ARG A 175 -9.24 1.94 -9.12
C ARG A 175 -8.41 3.08 -8.54
N SER A 176 -7.12 2.82 -8.30
CA SER A 176 -6.24 3.73 -7.57
C SER A 176 -5.11 4.21 -8.47
N THR A 177 -4.27 5.10 -7.95
CA THR A 177 -3.07 5.58 -8.66
C THR A 177 -1.86 5.54 -7.75
N ILE A 178 -0.81 4.83 -8.19
CA ILE A 178 0.54 4.96 -7.65
C ILE A 178 1.27 5.96 -8.55
N VAL A 179 1.51 7.16 -8.02
CA VAL A 179 1.73 8.36 -8.84
C VAL A 179 3.16 8.49 -9.37
N ASP A 180 4.17 8.12 -8.60
CA ASP A 180 5.55 8.53 -8.88
C ASP A 180 6.65 7.54 -8.46
N GLY A 181 6.46 6.78 -7.38
CA GLY A 181 7.51 5.89 -6.88
C GLY A 181 7.47 4.44 -7.38
N GLY A 182 6.43 4.02 -8.09
CA GLY A 182 6.27 2.63 -8.54
C GLY A 182 5.80 1.62 -7.47
N LEU A 183 5.70 0.35 -7.87
CA LEU A 183 5.32 -0.78 -7.03
C LEU A 183 6.46 -1.81 -6.95
N HIS A 184 6.89 -2.13 -5.74
CA HIS A 184 8.02 -3.04 -5.51
C HIS A 184 7.62 -4.18 -4.58
N ILE A 185 7.72 -5.41 -5.08
CA ILE A 185 7.31 -6.62 -4.38
C ILE A 185 8.54 -7.51 -4.15
N GLY A 186 8.82 -7.81 -2.89
CA GLY A 186 9.99 -8.59 -2.48
C GLY A 186 11.32 -7.86 -2.66
N THR A 187 12.42 -8.54 -2.32
CA THR A 187 13.79 -8.02 -2.44
C THR A 187 14.75 -9.13 -2.89
N LEU A 188 15.81 -8.77 -3.64
CA LEU A 188 16.81 -9.73 -4.13
C LEU A 188 17.72 -10.32 -3.06
N GLN A 189 17.94 -9.61 -1.94
CA GLN A 189 18.75 -10.07 -0.81
C GLN A 189 17.92 -10.00 0.47
N PRO A 190 17.33 -11.13 0.91
CA PRO A 190 16.66 -11.18 2.19
C PRO A 190 17.74 -11.15 3.29
N LEU A 191 17.63 -10.19 4.20
CA LEU A 191 18.48 -10.09 5.39
C LEU A 191 18.07 -11.09 6.49
N GLN A 192 17.05 -11.93 6.24
CA GLN A 192 16.46 -12.90 7.16
C GLN A 192 16.02 -14.17 6.39
N PRO A 193 15.82 -15.33 7.06
CA PRO A 193 15.55 -16.60 6.39
C PRO A 193 14.30 -16.53 5.50
N GLU A 194 14.38 -17.06 4.27
CA GLU A 194 13.31 -17.12 3.27
C GLU A 194 12.19 -18.14 3.58
N ASP A 195 12.03 -18.55 4.84
CA ASP A 195 10.97 -19.49 5.22
C ASP A 195 9.60 -18.81 5.37
N LEU A 196 9.47 -17.59 4.82
CA LEU A 196 8.24 -16.82 4.83
C LEU A 196 7.42 -17.13 3.57
N PRO A 197 6.09 -17.15 3.68
CA PRO A 197 5.22 -17.39 2.54
C PRO A 197 5.39 -16.31 1.45
N PRO A 198 5.01 -16.61 0.19
CA PRO A 198 5.06 -15.64 -0.90
C PRO A 198 4.13 -14.45 -0.61
N SER A 199 4.60 -13.24 -0.92
CA SER A 199 3.75 -12.04 -0.92
C SER A 199 2.86 -12.07 -2.17
N ARG A 200 1.61 -11.66 -2.02
CA ARG A 200 0.59 -11.70 -3.07
C ARG A 200 0.00 -10.31 -3.27
N VAL A 201 0.07 -9.81 -4.50
CA VAL A 201 -0.48 -8.49 -4.86
C VAL A 201 -1.46 -8.61 -6.02
N VAL A 202 -2.60 -7.96 -5.89
CA VAL A 202 -3.61 -7.85 -6.94
C VAL A 202 -3.88 -6.39 -7.25
N LEU A 203 -3.73 -5.99 -8.50
CA LEU A 203 -4.09 -4.67 -9.02
C LEU A 203 -5.32 -4.79 -9.92
N GLY A 204 -6.35 -4.01 -9.65
CA GLY A 204 -7.53 -3.84 -10.51
C GLY A 204 -7.67 -2.38 -10.93
N ASP A 205 -7.71 -2.10 -12.24
CA ASP A 205 -7.89 -0.77 -12.82
C ASP A 205 -7.02 0.32 -12.18
N THR A 206 -5.79 -0.02 -11.82
CA THR A 206 -4.87 0.86 -11.08
C THR A 206 -3.69 1.24 -11.96
N SER A 207 -3.40 2.53 -12.09
CA SER A 207 -2.22 2.99 -12.81
C SER A 207 -1.01 3.11 -11.89
N VAL A 208 0.15 2.66 -12.37
CA VAL A 208 1.42 2.69 -11.66
C VAL A 208 2.45 3.43 -12.48
N THR A 209 3.04 4.47 -11.91
CA THR A 209 4.11 5.25 -12.53
C THR A 209 5.34 5.27 -11.66
N ALA A 210 6.51 5.08 -12.28
CA ALA A 210 7.79 5.48 -11.72
C ALA A 210 8.37 6.65 -12.52
N VAL A 211 8.37 7.84 -11.92
CA VAL A 211 8.96 9.03 -12.56
C VAL A 211 10.49 8.96 -12.53
N PRO A 212 11.20 9.57 -13.49
CA PRO A 212 12.67 9.56 -13.47
C PRO A 212 13.29 10.04 -12.15
N ALA A 213 12.64 11.03 -11.50
CA ALA A 213 13.09 11.58 -10.24
C ALA A 213 13.03 10.60 -9.06
N SER A 214 12.26 9.51 -9.14
CA SER A 214 12.24 8.49 -8.08
C SER A 214 13.49 7.61 -8.09
N GLY A 215 14.25 7.60 -9.19
CA GLY A 215 15.40 6.71 -9.35
C GLY A 215 15.04 5.22 -9.41
N ALA A 216 13.75 4.87 -9.44
CA ALA A 216 13.31 3.48 -9.46
C ALA A 216 13.74 2.80 -10.77
N PRO A 217 14.39 1.62 -10.70
CA PRO A 217 14.87 0.93 -11.90
C PRO A 217 13.72 0.43 -12.79
N ALA A 218 12.55 0.16 -12.22
CA ALA A 218 11.35 -0.26 -12.91
C ALA A 218 10.12 0.39 -12.27
N ALA A 219 9.06 0.64 -13.06
CA ALA A 219 7.78 1.09 -12.53
C ALA A 219 7.08 0.04 -11.66
N VAL A 220 7.26 -1.24 -12.01
CA VAL A 220 6.83 -2.38 -11.21
C VAL A 220 7.98 -3.38 -11.16
N SER A 221 8.34 -3.87 -9.98
CA SER A 221 9.34 -4.93 -9.80
C SER A 221 8.83 -6.02 -8.88
N VAL A 222 9.03 -7.28 -9.27
CA VAL A 222 8.72 -8.47 -8.46
C VAL A 222 9.99 -9.30 -8.35
N PHE A 223 10.49 -9.47 -7.14
CA PHE A 223 11.72 -10.23 -6.85
C PHE A 223 11.42 -11.41 -5.93
N GLY A 224 12.13 -12.52 -6.10
CA GLY A 224 11.92 -13.75 -5.30
C GLY A 224 10.62 -14.49 -5.66
N ALA A 225 10.21 -15.42 -4.80
CA ALA A 225 8.97 -16.18 -4.97
C ALA A 225 7.77 -15.34 -4.50
N ASN A 226 7.33 -14.38 -5.31
CA ASN A 226 6.18 -13.53 -5.04
C ASN A 226 5.24 -13.47 -6.25
N GLU A 227 3.98 -13.10 -6.01
CA GLU A 227 2.93 -13.13 -7.02
C GLU A 227 2.33 -11.74 -7.23
N LEU A 228 2.13 -11.37 -8.49
CA LEU A 228 1.45 -10.15 -8.91
C LEU A 228 0.41 -10.49 -9.99
N THR A 229 -0.84 -10.13 -9.75
CA THR A 229 -1.92 -10.13 -10.74
C THR A 229 -2.29 -8.70 -11.08
N VAL A 230 -2.40 -8.37 -12.37
CA VAL A 230 -2.82 -7.05 -12.85
C VAL A 230 -3.97 -7.24 -13.82
N ASP A 231 -5.09 -6.57 -13.53
CA ASP A 231 -6.26 -6.51 -14.39
C ASP A 231 -6.61 -5.04 -14.63
N GLY A 232 -6.48 -4.57 -15.88
CA GLY A 232 -6.64 -3.17 -16.24
C GLY A 232 -5.52 -2.24 -15.72
N GLY A 233 -5.64 -0.94 -16.03
CA GLY A 233 -4.68 0.11 -15.63
C GLY A 233 -3.51 0.34 -16.60
N HIS A 234 -2.65 1.31 -16.25
CA HIS A 234 -1.47 1.72 -17.04
C HIS A 234 -0.19 1.62 -16.21
N ILE A 235 0.85 1.00 -16.77
CA ILE A 235 2.17 0.93 -16.14
C ILE A 235 3.16 1.73 -16.98
N THR A 236 3.77 2.76 -16.39
CA THR A 236 4.65 3.70 -17.12
C THR A 236 5.90 4.09 -16.34
N GLY A 237 7.02 4.27 -17.07
CA GLY A 237 8.29 4.73 -16.50
C GLY A 237 9.24 3.60 -16.08
N GLY A 238 10.15 3.92 -15.15
CA GLY A 238 11.28 3.07 -14.77
C GLY A 238 12.56 3.35 -15.56
N ALA A 239 13.68 3.46 -14.86
CA ALA A 239 14.97 3.87 -15.43
C ALA A 239 15.68 2.80 -16.28
N GLY A 240 15.30 1.52 -16.17
CA GLY A 240 15.98 0.38 -16.78
C GLY A 240 15.86 0.23 -18.30
N SER A 241 15.42 1.24 -19.04
CA SER A 241 15.22 1.16 -20.50
C SER A 241 16.29 1.87 -21.35
N GLY A 242 17.51 2.07 -20.82
CA GLY A 242 18.63 2.66 -21.55
C GLY A 242 19.89 1.79 -21.60
N GLY A 243 20.07 0.99 -22.66
CA GLY A 243 21.39 0.56 -23.15
C GLY A 243 21.67 -0.94 -23.37
N GLY A 244 21.45 -1.41 -24.60
CA GLY A 244 22.35 -2.35 -25.33
C GLY A 244 22.52 -3.79 -24.84
N GLY A 245 21.77 -4.74 -25.42
CA GLY A 245 22.12 -6.17 -25.37
C GLY A 245 21.02 -7.07 -25.91
N HIS A 246 21.32 -7.83 -26.97
CA HIS A 246 20.39 -8.80 -27.56
C HIS A 246 19.95 -9.85 -26.52
N GLY A 247 18.71 -9.79 -26.07
CA GLY A 247 18.07 -10.79 -25.21
C GLY A 247 16.70 -11.14 -25.76
N ARG A 248 16.49 -12.42 -26.09
CA ARG A 248 15.24 -12.99 -26.59
C ARG A 248 14.06 -12.53 -25.75
N GLY A 249 13.09 -11.90 -26.39
CA GLY A 249 11.80 -11.61 -25.79
C GLY A 249 11.02 -12.91 -25.59
N ASP A 250 11.02 -13.43 -24.37
CA ASP A 250 9.93 -14.28 -23.91
C ASP A 250 8.77 -13.36 -23.55
N ARG A 251 7.83 -13.25 -24.49
CA ARG A 251 6.54 -12.59 -24.29
C ARG A 251 5.83 -13.24 -23.11
N ALA A 252 5.52 -12.46 -22.09
CA ALA A 252 4.43 -12.76 -21.19
C ALA A 252 3.15 -12.94 -22.03
N SER A 253 2.58 -14.14 -21.99
CA SER A 253 1.30 -14.43 -22.63
C SER A 253 0.20 -13.80 -21.79
N ALA A 254 -0.26 -12.61 -22.17
CA ALA A 254 -1.59 -12.16 -21.80
C ALA A 254 -2.58 -12.99 -22.62
N ALA A 255 -3.33 -13.87 -21.97
CA ALA A 255 -4.45 -14.54 -22.60
C ALA A 255 -5.55 -13.50 -22.84
N ARG A 256 -5.66 -13.02 -24.08
CA ARG A 256 -6.85 -12.35 -24.58
C ARG A 256 -7.76 -13.44 -25.15
N ASP A 257 -8.84 -13.74 -24.46
CA ASP A 257 -9.96 -14.47 -25.05
C ASP A 257 -10.78 -13.50 -25.90
N ASP A 258 -10.37 -13.35 -27.16
CA ASP A 258 -11.25 -12.85 -28.22
C ASP A 258 -11.81 -14.05 -28.98
N THR A 259 -12.98 -14.51 -28.53
CA THR A 259 -13.82 -15.45 -29.28
C THR A 259 -14.35 -14.79 -30.56
N ALA A 260 -13.68 -15.01 -31.69
CA ALA A 260 -14.29 -15.07 -33.02
C ALA A 260 -13.32 -15.64 -34.07
N GLY A 261 -13.48 -16.93 -34.39
CA GLY A 261 -13.22 -17.49 -35.73
C GLY A 261 -11.80 -17.44 -36.31
N GLY A 262 -11.09 -18.57 -36.27
CA GLY A 262 -10.25 -18.98 -37.39
C GLY A 262 -8.76 -19.24 -37.13
N ARG A 263 -8.40 -20.53 -37.12
CA ARG A 263 -7.12 -21.14 -37.55
C ARG A 263 -5.84 -20.69 -36.83
N ALA A 264 -5.42 -21.50 -35.87
CA ALA A 264 -4.08 -21.49 -35.30
C ALA A 264 -3.00 -21.87 -36.34
N CYS A 265 -2.09 -20.95 -36.65
CA CYS A 265 -0.79 -21.26 -37.25
C CYS A 265 0.27 -21.25 -36.13
N ARG A 266 0.73 -22.43 -35.70
CA ARG A 266 1.90 -22.57 -34.82
C ARG A 266 3.17 -22.33 -35.64
N ARG A 267 3.99 -21.36 -35.25
CA ARG A 267 5.31 -21.09 -35.83
C ARG A 267 6.35 -21.95 -35.11
N CYS A 268 6.83 -23.01 -35.76
CA CYS A 268 7.96 -23.82 -35.28
C CYS A 268 9.29 -23.08 -35.54
N GLY A 269 10.07 -22.86 -34.47
CA GLY A 269 11.46 -22.43 -34.56
C GLY A 269 12.37 -23.61 -34.90
N SER A 270 13.03 -23.52 -36.05
CA SER A 270 14.25 -24.24 -36.46
C SER A 270 14.26 -25.79 -36.48
N ARG A 271 14.31 -26.29 -37.73
CA ARG A 271 14.78 -27.60 -38.26
C ARG A 271 13.73 -28.73 -38.43
N ARG A 272 13.47 -28.99 -39.73
CA ARG A 272 12.78 -30.11 -40.41
C ARG A 272 11.24 -30.10 -40.40
N CYS A 273 10.68 -29.61 -41.51
CA CYS A 273 9.36 -30.00 -41.99
C CYS A 273 9.41 -31.46 -42.46
N CYS A 274 8.64 -32.34 -41.82
CA CYS A 274 8.14 -33.57 -42.43
C CYS A 274 6.62 -33.51 -42.42
N SER A 275 6.05 -33.33 -43.61
CA SER A 275 4.60 -33.38 -43.86
C SER A 275 4.07 -34.81 -43.72
N ARG A 276 3.14 -35.04 -42.80
CA ARG A 276 2.19 -36.16 -42.90
C ARG A 276 0.77 -35.64 -42.66
N ARG A 277 -0.02 -35.62 -43.74
CA ARG A 277 -1.46 -35.37 -43.71
C ARG A 277 -2.14 -36.51 -42.94
N LEU A 278 -2.95 -36.19 -41.95
CA LEU A 278 -3.97 -37.10 -41.42
C LEU A 278 -5.34 -36.54 -41.84
N ARG A 279 -6.11 -37.35 -42.59
CA ARG A 279 -7.53 -37.09 -42.91
C ARG A 279 -8.35 -37.25 -41.62
N PRO A 280 -9.42 -36.47 -41.41
CA PRO A 280 -10.38 -36.77 -40.35
C PRO A 280 -11.35 -37.90 -40.78
N PRO A 281 -11.84 -38.71 -39.83
CA PRO A 281 -12.84 -39.75 -40.08
C PRO A 281 -14.27 -39.17 -40.14
N PRO A 282 -15.28 -39.93 -40.60
CA PRO A 282 -16.68 -39.51 -40.62
C PRO A 282 -17.24 -39.26 -39.21
#